data_AF-A0A2G2GAJ4-F1
#
_entry.id   AF-A0A2G2GAJ4-F1
#
_cell.length_a   1.000
_cell.length_b   1.000
_cell.length_c   1.000
_cell.angle_alpha   90.00
_cell.angle_beta   90.00
_cell.angle_gamma   90.00
#
_symmetry.space_group_name_H-M   'P 1'
#
loop_
_entity.id
_entity.type
_entity.pdbx_description
1 polymer ?
#
loop_
_entity_poly.entity_id
_entity_poly.type
_entity_poly.pdbx_seq_one_letter_code
_entity_poly.pdbx_strand_id
1 'polypeptide(L)'
;MLNEVPMLDLSDSQKTHYEYKRDRDRKMHEMRRTLALWNKKKLQAYVYNKNKNFPSSDAGMAAILERFIYRDEFEIGTMSEELKMGFDIVLSISRNNKIYFQTTDLILEFITYYKEVIHSYDRQSAQTYYHKLMVAYEKSVRLVNRKLEIEQEIRIKY
;
A
#
# COMPACT_ATOMS: atom_id res chain seq x y z
N MET A 1 6.63 -43.11 27.74
CA MET A 1 6.03 -42.12 26.83
C MET A 1 6.88 -40.86 26.91
N LEU A 2 7.77 -40.68 25.93
CA LEU A 2 8.60 -39.49 25.82
C LEU A 2 7.79 -38.44 25.07
N ASN A 3 7.52 -37.30 25.72
CA ASN A 3 6.91 -36.16 25.07
C ASN A 3 7.92 -35.57 24.08
N GLU A 4 7.63 -35.71 22.79
CA GLU A 4 8.34 -34.97 21.74
C GLU A 4 8.04 -33.49 21.93
N VAL A 5 9.06 -32.72 22.30
CA VAL A 5 9.02 -31.26 22.24
C VAL A 5 8.87 -30.90 20.76
N PRO A 6 7.83 -30.16 20.35
CA PRO A 6 7.72 -29.74 18.96
C PRO A 6 8.95 -28.86 18.65
N MET A 7 9.79 -29.36 17.75
CA MET A 7 10.91 -28.62 17.21
C MET A 7 10.32 -27.38 16.53
N LEU A 8 10.42 -26.22 17.19
CA LEU A 8 10.13 -24.93 16.58
C LEU A 8 11.02 -24.83 15.34
N ASP A 9 10.42 -24.96 14.17
CA ASP A 9 11.09 -24.68 12.90
C ASP A 9 11.40 -23.18 12.87
N LEU A 10 12.59 -22.85 13.34
CA LEU A 10 13.14 -21.50 13.36
C LEU A 10 13.65 -21.06 11.98
N SER A 11 13.43 -21.84 10.90
CA SER A 11 13.84 -21.41 9.55
C SER A 11 13.10 -20.16 9.06
N ASP A 12 11.93 -19.86 9.64
CA ASP A 12 11.19 -18.63 9.38
C ASP A 12 11.72 -17.40 10.17
N SER A 13 12.64 -17.58 11.13
CA SER A 13 12.89 -16.55 12.13
C SER A 13 13.86 -15.44 11.71
N GLN A 14 14.61 -15.54 10.61
CA GLN A 14 15.50 -14.45 10.18
C GLN A 14 15.71 -14.41 8.66
N LYS A 15 14.66 -14.05 7.91
CA LYS A 15 14.90 -13.47 6.58
C LYS A 15 15.78 -12.25 6.74
N THR A 16 16.93 -12.25 6.08
CA THR A 16 17.77 -11.06 5.97
C THR A 16 16.98 -9.93 5.29
N HIS A 17 17.36 -8.67 5.54
CA HIS A 17 16.73 -7.52 4.85
C HIS A 17 16.71 -7.70 3.32
N TYR A 18 17.74 -8.35 2.76
CA TYR A 18 17.83 -8.71 1.35
C TYR A 18 16.78 -9.73 0.90
N GLU A 19 16.49 -10.75 1.70
CA GLU A 19 15.46 -11.75 1.39
C GLU A 19 14.05 -11.18 1.49
N TYR A 20 13.80 -10.27 2.44
CA TYR A 20 12.55 -9.51 2.51
C TYR A 20 12.35 -8.66 1.26
N LYS A 21 13.37 -7.92 0.84
CA LYS A 21 13.32 -7.10 -0.37
C LYS A 21 13.05 -7.97 -1.61
N ARG A 22 13.76 -9.09 -1.75
CA ARG A 22 13.60 -10.01 -2.89
C ARG A 22 12.21 -10.67 -2.93
N ASP A 23 11.69 -11.10 -1.79
CA ASP A 23 10.34 -11.67 -1.69
C ASP A 23 9.26 -10.63 -2.01
N ARG A 24 9.43 -9.39 -1.51
CA ARG A 24 8.55 -8.27 -1.84
C ARG A 24 8.54 -7.99 -3.33
N ASP A 25 9.71 -7.87 -3.96
CA ASP A 25 9.83 -7.57 -5.39
C ASP A 25 9.19 -8.67 -6.25
N ARG A 26 9.38 -9.95 -5.89
CA ARG A 26 8.71 -11.09 -6.54
C ARG A 26 7.18 -10.98 -6.41
N LYS A 27 6.67 -10.80 -5.20
CA LYS A 27 5.22 -10.65 -4.94
C LYS A 27 4.66 -9.44 -5.68
N MET A 28 5.42 -8.36 -5.75
CA MET A 28 5.02 -7.14 -6.46
C MET A 28 4.87 -7.41 -7.96
N HIS A 29 5.80 -8.15 -8.59
CA HIS A 29 5.66 -8.58 -9.98
C HIS A 29 4.46 -9.48 -10.23
N GLU A 30 4.14 -10.41 -9.33
CA GLU A 30 2.95 -11.25 -9.41
C GLU A 30 1.66 -10.41 -9.30
N MET A 31 1.64 -9.48 -8.35
CA MET A 31 0.51 -8.59 -8.15
C MET A 31 0.30 -7.66 -9.35
N ARG A 32 1.37 -7.09 -9.95
CA ARG A 32 1.26 -6.28 -11.18
C ARG A 32 0.49 -7.01 -12.28
N ARG A 33 0.83 -8.29 -12.54
CA ARG A 33 0.15 -9.13 -13.54
C ARG A 33 -1.32 -9.36 -13.20
N THR A 34 -1.58 -9.69 -11.94
CA THR A 34 -2.94 -9.99 -11.47
C THR A 34 -3.84 -8.75 -11.52
N LEU A 35 -3.33 -7.63 -11.03
CA LEU A 35 -4.07 -6.37 -10.88
C LEU A 35 -4.25 -5.65 -12.21
N ALA A 36 -3.43 -5.93 -13.23
CA ALA A 36 -3.50 -5.30 -14.54
C ALA A 36 -4.90 -5.37 -15.19
N LEU A 37 -5.65 -6.44 -14.90
CA LEU A 37 -6.98 -6.73 -15.45
C LEU A 37 -8.14 -6.31 -14.52
N TRP A 38 -7.85 -5.78 -13.34
CA TRP A 38 -8.88 -5.44 -12.36
C TRP A 38 -9.43 -4.03 -12.60
N ASN A 39 -10.74 -3.87 -12.44
CA ASN A 39 -11.34 -2.53 -12.36
C ASN A 39 -11.17 -1.94 -10.95
N LYS A 40 -11.40 -0.63 -10.80
CA LYS A 40 -11.24 0.09 -9.53
C LYS A 40 -12.09 -0.51 -8.38
N LYS A 41 -13.28 -1.08 -8.67
CA LYS A 41 -14.09 -1.81 -7.67
C LYS A 41 -13.37 -3.04 -7.10
N LYS A 42 -12.75 -3.86 -7.96
CA LYS A 42 -11.95 -5.01 -7.52
C LYS A 42 -10.70 -4.58 -6.75
N LEU A 43 -10.02 -3.50 -7.19
CA LEU A 43 -8.88 -2.93 -6.46
C LEU A 43 -9.30 -2.48 -5.05
N GLN A 44 -10.42 -1.77 -4.92
CA GLN A 44 -10.96 -1.33 -3.63
C GLN A 44 -11.28 -2.53 -2.73
N ALA A 45 -11.96 -3.56 -3.25
CA ALA A 45 -12.25 -4.77 -2.50
C ALA A 45 -10.97 -5.46 -1.98
N TYR A 46 -9.89 -5.46 -2.77
CA TYR A 46 -8.59 -5.97 -2.35
C TYR A 46 -7.97 -5.15 -1.23
N VAL A 47 -7.89 -3.82 -1.36
CA VAL A 47 -7.32 -2.95 -0.30
C VAL A 47 -8.12 -3.07 1.00
N TYR A 48 -9.44 -3.27 0.90
CA TYR A 48 -10.33 -3.42 2.06
C TYR A 48 -10.31 -4.85 2.64
N ASN A 49 -9.43 -5.71 2.12
CA ASN A 49 -9.30 -7.11 2.51
C ASN A 49 -10.62 -7.90 2.37
N LYS A 50 -11.45 -7.52 1.39
CA LYS A 50 -12.72 -8.20 1.04
C LYS A 50 -12.55 -9.23 -0.08
N ASN A 51 -11.35 -9.34 -0.65
CA ASN A 51 -11.04 -10.36 -1.66
C ASN A 51 -10.50 -11.63 -0.97
N LYS A 52 -11.31 -12.70 -0.95
CA LYS A 52 -10.95 -13.98 -0.30
C LYS A 52 -9.77 -14.69 -0.97
N ASN A 53 -9.63 -14.52 -2.29
CA ASN A 53 -8.61 -15.22 -3.06
C ASN A 53 -7.26 -14.49 -3.04
N PHE A 54 -7.28 -13.18 -2.74
CA PHE A 54 -6.09 -12.33 -2.73
C PHE A 54 -6.09 -11.47 -1.46
N PRO A 55 -5.47 -11.93 -0.37
CA PRO A 55 -5.32 -11.16 0.86
C PRO A 55 -4.55 -9.86 0.62
N SER A 56 -4.94 -8.79 1.31
CA SER A 56 -4.23 -7.51 1.19
C SER A 56 -2.79 -7.62 1.71
N SER A 57 -1.84 -7.13 0.92
CA SER A 57 -0.41 -7.12 1.20
C SER A 57 0.23 -5.79 0.78
N ASP A 58 1.38 -5.46 1.40
CA ASP A 58 2.19 -4.29 1.03
C ASP A 58 2.51 -4.28 -0.47
N ALA A 59 3.06 -5.39 -0.99
CA ALA A 59 3.44 -5.53 -2.39
C ALA A 59 2.28 -5.28 -3.36
N GLY A 60 1.08 -5.78 -3.04
CA GLY A 60 -0.08 -5.52 -3.88
C GLY A 60 -0.63 -4.10 -3.76
N MET A 61 -0.53 -3.46 -2.60
CA MET A 61 -0.88 -2.03 -2.46
C MET A 61 0.10 -1.13 -3.21
N ALA A 62 1.40 -1.43 -3.15
CA ALA A 62 2.42 -0.76 -3.96
C ALA A 62 2.15 -0.93 -5.47
N ALA A 63 1.81 -2.15 -5.91
CA ALA A 63 1.46 -2.41 -7.30
C ALA A 63 0.20 -1.65 -7.78
N ILE A 64 -0.75 -1.33 -6.88
CA ILE A 64 -1.89 -0.46 -7.21
C ILE A 64 -1.42 0.98 -7.44
N LEU A 65 -0.58 1.51 -6.55
CA LEU A 65 -0.07 2.89 -6.66
C LEU A 65 0.76 3.07 -7.94
N GLU A 66 1.68 2.15 -8.23
CA GLU A 66 2.45 2.18 -9.48
C GLU A 66 1.55 2.06 -10.71
N ARG A 67 0.54 1.19 -10.66
CA ARG A 67 -0.40 1.07 -11.78
C ARG A 67 -1.10 2.41 -12.02
N PHE A 68 -1.56 3.07 -10.95
CA PHE A 68 -2.17 4.38 -11.06
C PHE A 68 -1.21 5.39 -11.67
N ILE A 69 0.02 5.49 -11.19
CA ILE A 69 1.01 6.46 -11.69
C ILE A 69 1.42 6.14 -13.15
N TYR A 70 1.86 4.92 -13.44
CA TYR A 70 2.44 4.56 -14.73
C TYR A 70 1.45 4.42 -15.88
N ARG A 71 0.16 4.22 -15.57
CA ARG A 71 -0.90 4.19 -16.59
C ARG A 71 -1.64 5.50 -16.73
N ASP A 72 -1.22 6.53 -15.99
CA ASP A 72 -1.89 7.83 -15.95
C ASP A 72 -3.41 7.70 -15.74
N GLU A 73 -3.84 6.91 -14.74
CA GLU A 73 -5.25 6.51 -14.58
C GLU A 73 -6.22 7.64 -14.17
N PHE A 74 -5.73 8.86 -13.96
CA PHE A 74 -6.53 9.99 -13.51
C PHE A 74 -6.23 11.25 -14.30
N GLU A 75 -7.23 11.75 -15.01
CA GLU A 75 -7.12 12.98 -15.79
C GLU A 75 -8.22 13.98 -15.40
N ILE A 76 -7.97 15.28 -15.63
CA ILE A 76 -9.01 16.30 -15.49
C ILE A 76 -10.10 16.02 -16.53
N GLY A 77 -11.35 15.89 -16.07
CA GLY A 77 -12.49 15.51 -16.92
C GLY A 77 -12.89 14.03 -16.81
N THR A 78 -12.08 13.21 -16.12
CA THR A 78 -12.50 11.87 -15.67
C THR A 78 -13.78 11.98 -14.83
N MET A 79 -14.68 10.98 -14.95
CA MET A 79 -15.91 10.94 -14.17
C MET A 79 -15.63 11.12 -12.67
N SER A 80 -16.38 12.02 -12.01
CA SER A 80 -16.17 12.38 -10.62
C SER A 80 -16.21 11.17 -9.66
N GLU A 81 -17.10 10.20 -9.92
CA GLU A 81 -17.18 8.96 -9.14
C GLU A 81 -15.93 8.08 -9.29
N GLU A 82 -15.31 8.08 -10.47
CA GLU A 82 -14.12 7.29 -10.75
C GLU A 82 -12.88 7.89 -10.08
N LEU A 83 -12.73 9.22 -10.16
CA LEU A 83 -11.71 9.97 -9.42
C LEU A 83 -11.86 9.73 -7.92
N LYS A 84 -13.08 9.87 -7.39
CA LYS A 84 -13.40 9.62 -5.98
C LYS A 84 -12.98 8.21 -5.55
N MET A 85 -13.33 7.20 -6.34
CA MET A 85 -13.00 5.81 -6.02
C MET A 85 -11.49 5.59 -5.99
N GLY A 86 -10.75 6.17 -6.95
CA GLY A 86 -9.29 6.13 -6.95
C GLY A 86 -8.67 6.77 -5.72
N PHE A 87 -9.12 7.98 -5.37
CA PHE A 87 -8.62 8.68 -4.19
C PHE A 87 -8.99 7.96 -2.89
N ASP A 88 -10.18 7.37 -2.79
CA ASP A 88 -10.58 6.54 -1.65
C ASP A 88 -9.72 5.28 -1.50
N ILE A 89 -9.31 4.66 -2.62
CA ILE A 89 -8.37 3.54 -2.62
C ILE A 89 -7.03 3.99 -2.05
N VAL A 90 -6.43 5.07 -2.57
CA VAL A 90 -5.14 5.58 -2.10
C VAL A 90 -5.21 5.97 -0.62
N LEU A 91 -6.26 6.68 -0.21
CA LEU A 91 -6.47 7.06 1.18
C LEU A 91 -6.53 5.85 2.12
N SER A 92 -7.10 4.74 1.63
CA SER A 92 -7.19 3.50 2.40
C SER A 92 -5.87 2.75 2.45
N ILE A 93 -5.06 2.81 1.38
CA ILE A 93 -3.67 2.31 1.37
C ILE A 93 -2.84 3.09 2.40
N SER A 94 -2.90 4.43 2.41
CA SER A 94 -2.15 5.27 3.34
C SER A 94 -2.50 5.04 4.81
N ARG A 95 -3.68 4.49 5.10
CA ARG A 95 -4.13 4.16 6.47
C ARG A 95 -3.87 2.71 6.84
N ASN A 96 -3.35 1.90 5.92
CA ASN A 96 -3.22 0.46 6.12
C ASN A 96 -1.96 0.16 6.93
N ASN A 97 -2.11 -0.61 8.01
CA ASN A 97 -0.99 -0.98 8.89
C ASN A 97 -0.01 -1.97 8.27
N LYS A 98 -0.29 -2.56 7.11
CA LYS A 98 0.60 -3.50 6.43
C LYS A 98 1.65 -2.82 5.56
N ILE A 99 1.56 -1.52 5.31
CA ILE A 99 2.49 -0.81 4.43
C ILE A 99 3.89 -0.62 5.04
N TYR A 100 4.89 -0.54 4.18
CA TYR A 100 6.29 -0.25 4.48
C TYR A 100 6.81 0.97 3.70
N PHE A 101 8.05 1.37 4.01
CA PHE A 101 8.70 2.59 3.50
C PHE A 101 8.49 2.85 2.00
N GLN A 102 8.78 1.86 1.15
CA GLN A 102 8.64 2.00 -0.31
C GLN A 102 7.20 2.29 -0.76
N THR A 103 6.20 1.76 -0.06
CA THR A 103 4.79 2.03 -0.36
C THR A 103 4.40 3.43 0.10
N THR A 104 5.00 3.92 1.19
CA THR A 104 4.85 5.31 1.64
C THR A 104 5.43 6.31 0.63
N ASP A 105 6.57 6.01 0.01
CA ASP A 105 7.13 6.83 -1.07
C ASP A 105 6.18 6.91 -2.27
N LEU A 106 5.61 5.78 -2.69
CA LEU A 106 4.63 5.73 -3.79
C LEU A 106 3.35 6.52 -3.48
N ILE A 107 2.94 6.64 -2.21
CA ILE A 107 1.82 7.50 -1.81
C ILE A 107 2.16 8.97 -2.08
N LEU A 108 3.36 9.42 -1.68
CA LEU A 108 3.79 10.79 -1.93
C LEU A 108 3.94 11.08 -3.42
N GLU A 109 4.51 10.12 -4.17
CA GLU A 109 4.63 10.21 -5.62
C GLU A 109 3.26 10.35 -6.28
N PHE A 110 2.27 9.54 -5.88
CA PHE A 110 0.89 9.65 -6.35
C PHE A 110 0.30 11.04 -6.09
N ILE A 111 0.42 11.56 -4.86
CA ILE A 111 -0.13 12.87 -4.49
C ILE A 111 0.52 13.99 -5.30
N THR A 112 1.83 13.88 -5.54
CA THR A 112 2.60 14.87 -6.28
C THR A 112 2.26 14.84 -7.76
N TYR A 113 2.24 13.64 -8.35
CA TYR A 113 1.95 13.41 -9.76
C TYR A 113 0.54 13.89 -10.13
N TYR A 114 -0.47 13.56 -9.31
CA TYR A 114 -1.86 13.93 -9.55
C TYR A 114 -2.31 15.21 -8.86
N LYS A 115 -1.38 16.06 -8.39
CA LYS A 115 -1.71 17.26 -7.60
C LYS A 115 -2.76 18.15 -8.28
N GLU A 116 -2.61 18.40 -9.57
CA GLU A 116 -3.55 19.24 -10.32
C GLU A 116 -4.92 18.59 -10.48
N VAL A 117 -4.96 17.28 -10.75
CA VAL A 117 -6.21 16.50 -10.86
C VAL A 117 -6.95 16.50 -9.53
N ILE A 118 -6.25 16.27 -8.42
CA ILE A 118 -6.82 16.29 -7.06
C ILE A 118 -7.39 17.67 -6.74
N HIS A 119 -6.64 18.76 -6.99
CA HIS A 119 -7.12 20.12 -6.75
C HIS A 119 -8.29 20.51 -7.66
N SER A 120 -8.30 20.03 -8.91
CA SER A 120 -9.43 20.21 -9.82
C SER A 120 -10.69 19.54 -9.25
N TYR A 121 -10.56 18.28 -8.84
CA TYR A 121 -11.65 17.53 -8.22
C TYR A 121 -12.16 18.16 -6.93
N ASP A 122 -11.25 18.59 -6.03
CA ASP A 122 -11.59 19.23 -4.76
C ASP A 122 -12.43 20.50 -4.97
N ARG A 123 -12.07 21.32 -5.97
CA ARG A 123 -12.83 22.52 -6.35
C ARG A 123 -14.20 22.18 -6.92
N GLN A 124 -14.27 21.23 -7.85
CA GLN A 124 -15.51 20.89 -8.56
C GLN A 124 -16.52 20.16 -7.66
N SER A 125 -16.04 19.32 -6.75
CA SER A 125 -16.89 18.46 -5.91
C SER A 125 -17.05 18.97 -4.47
N ALA A 126 -16.52 20.16 -4.16
CA ALA A 126 -16.45 20.71 -2.80
C ALA A 126 -15.88 19.71 -1.78
N GLN A 127 -14.79 19.03 -2.15
CA GLN A 127 -14.09 18.04 -1.33
C GLN A 127 -12.71 18.56 -0.90
N THR A 128 -12.03 17.78 -0.05
CA THR A 128 -10.70 18.12 0.49
C THR A 128 -9.73 16.93 0.43
N TYR A 129 -9.73 16.19 -0.67
CA TYR A 129 -8.88 15.01 -0.86
C TYR A 129 -7.40 15.33 -0.78
N TYR A 130 -6.93 16.47 -1.32
CA TYR A 130 -5.50 16.82 -1.22
C TYR A 130 -5.06 16.85 0.25
N HIS A 131 -5.82 17.57 1.09
CA HIS A 131 -5.55 17.65 2.52
C HIS A 131 -5.68 16.27 3.20
N LYS A 132 -6.75 15.52 2.93
CA LYS A 132 -6.98 14.18 3.50
C LYS A 132 -5.85 13.21 3.17
N LEU A 133 -5.33 13.25 1.94
CA LEU A 133 -4.24 12.41 1.47
C LEU A 133 -2.92 12.80 2.12
N MET A 134 -2.58 14.09 2.18
CA MET A 134 -1.37 14.57 2.87
C MET A 134 -1.36 14.18 4.36
N VAL A 135 -2.48 14.37 5.06
CA VAL A 135 -2.61 13.97 6.47
C VAL A 135 -2.48 12.45 6.64
N ALA A 136 -3.02 11.66 5.69
CA ALA A 136 -2.88 10.21 5.73
C ALA A 136 -1.43 9.76 5.44
N TYR A 137 -0.74 10.42 4.51
CA TYR A 137 0.67 10.20 4.21
C TYR A 137 1.57 10.48 5.43
N GLU A 138 1.38 11.62 6.11
CA GLU A 138 2.15 11.91 7.33
C GLU A 138 1.93 10.86 8.43
N LYS A 139 0.70 10.34 8.53
CA LYS A 139 0.39 9.23 9.45
C LYS A 139 1.07 7.93 9.02
N SER A 140 1.13 7.61 7.72
CA SER A 140 1.86 6.42 7.25
C SER A 140 3.35 6.52 7.51
N VAL A 141 3.97 7.68 7.31
CA VAL A 141 5.39 7.90 7.63
C VAL A 141 5.66 7.63 9.11
N ARG A 142 4.85 8.20 10.01
CA ARG A 142 4.97 7.94 11.46
C ARG A 142 4.82 6.45 11.80
N LEU A 143 3.85 5.77 11.18
CA LEU A 143 3.62 4.35 11.39
C LEU A 143 4.82 3.50 10.94
N VAL A 144 5.39 3.79 9.77
CA VAL A 144 6.56 3.07 9.25
C VAL A 144 7.78 3.33 10.13
N ASN A 145 8.04 4.58 10.52
CA ASN A 145 9.14 4.91 11.43
C ASN A 145 9.02 4.15 12.75
N ARG A 146 7.81 4.09 13.32
CA ARG A 146 7.58 3.34 14.57
C ARG A 146 7.85 1.84 14.42
N LYS A 147 7.54 1.24 13.28
CA LYS A 147 7.89 -0.17 13.01
C LYS A 147 9.41 -0.36 12.97
N LEU A 148 10.13 0.54 12.31
CA LEU A 148 11.59 0.49 12.22
C LEU A 148 12.24 0.60 13.61
N GLU A 149 11.72 1.49 14.47
CA GLU A 149 12.17 1.59 15.87
C GLU A 149 11.97 0.26 16.63
N ILE A 150 10.79 -0.36 16.52
CA ILE A 150 10.50 -1.65 17.18
C ILE A 150 11.44 -2.75 16.66
N GLU A 151 11.66 -2.82 15.36
CA GLU A 151 12.59 -3.79 14.75
C GLU A 151 14.02 -3.61 15.28
N GLN A 152 14.47 -2.36 15.46
CA GLN A 152 15.78 -2.06 16.06
C GLN A 152 15.84 -2.46 17.54
N GLU A 153 14.80 -2.14 18.32
CA GLU A 153 14.71 -2.52 19.73
C GLU A 153 14.78 -4.05 19.92
N ILE A 154 14.10 -4.82 19.07
CA ILE A 154 14.13 -6.29 19.11
C ILE A 154 15.54 -6.81 18.81
N ARG A 155 16.20 -6.28 17.78
CA ARG A 155 17.55 -6.68 17.37
C ARG A 155 18.64 -6.38 18.41
N ILE A 156 18.43 -5.39 19.28
CA ILE A 156 19.38 -5.06 20.34
C ILE A 156 19.16 -5.96 21.58
N LYS A 157 17.91 -6.41 21.81
CA LYS A 157 17.55 -7.22 22.99
C LYS A 157 17.75 -8.73 22.82
N TYR A 158 17.82 -9.22 21.59
CA TYR A 158 17.96 -10.63 21.23
C TYR A 158 19.02 -10.81 20.16
#